data_AF-A0A5F8H7Z5-F1
#
_entry.id   AF-A0A5F8H7Z5-F1
#
_cell.length_a   1.000
_cell.length_b   1.000
_cell.length_c   1.000
_cell.angle_alpha   90.00
_cell.angle_beta   90.00
_cell.angle_gamma   90.00
#
_symmetry.space_group_name_H-M   'P 1'
#
loop_
_entity.id
_entity.type
_entity.pdbx_description
1 polymer ?
#
loop_
_entity_poly.entity_id
_entity_poly.type
_entity_poly.pdbx_seq_one_letter_code
_entity_poly.pdbx_strand_id
1 'polypeptide(L)'
;MELDYSQFHYFEDDKISPTCFCCISVGTIVPIGPEINSKKRQEKMGPGKEDLMKKRNKKKKDYQPNYFLSIPITNKEITRGIQTLQNTIIQQDKRLSRVMSNCGSFHVTLLVMHLLNEEEVNIGIDALLEIKTLIEEILQGRNLNLPFQGVGNFGNQVGFVKLAEGDHVPVLLEIAEAAKRTFQEKGIMAGENRSFKPHLTFMKLSKSPELRRKGVKKIDPELYEKFADHKFGEESLYRVDLCSMLKEKQSNGYYHCESSIVIGKKPVIIMDLIKEALRGERMGVLSKVKQIKELLSKPEIQAQITRELFEVRLGSHNNQEKSC
;
A
#
# COMPACT_ATOMS: atom_id res chain seq x y z
N MET A 1 -30.04 -15.06 22.75
CA MET A 1 -28.59 -15.20 22.52
C MET A 1 -28.16 -14.01 21.67
N GLU A 2 -27.99 -12.87 22.33
CA GLU A 2 -27.42 -11.66 21.72
C GLU A 2 -25.90 -11.75 21.78
N LEU A 3 -25.24 -11.53 20.65
CA LEU A 3 -23.80 -11.36 20.57
C LEU A 3 -23.51 -9.88 20.81
N ASP A 4 -22.93 -9.60 21.97
CA ASP A 4 -22.47 -8.28 22.40
C ASP A 4 -21.32 -7.79 21.49
N TYR A 5 -21.58 -6.71 20.77
CA TYR A 5 -20.66 -6.01 19.86
C TYR A 5 -19.97 -4.80 20.53
N SER A 6 -19.96 -4.72 21.86
CA SER A 6 -19.41 -3.57 22.58
C SER A 6 -18.04 -3.83 23.23
N GLN A 7 -16.97 -3.90 22.42
CA GLN A 7 -15.61 -3.65 22.95
C GLN A 7 -14.57 -3.29 21.87
N PHE A 8 -14.89 -2.32 21.02
CA PHE A 8 -13.86 -1.57 20.30
C PHE A 8 -13.50 -0.33 21.12
N HIS A 9 -12.57 -0.49 22.06
CA HIS A 9 -11.92 0.67 22.68
C HIS A 9 -11.04 1.37 21.63
N TYR A 10 -11.51 2.51 21.15
CA TYR A 10 -10.68 3.52 20.51
C TYR A 10 -9.61 3.96 21.52
N PHE A 11 -8.36 3.61 21.27
CA PHE A 11 -7.22 4.25 21.91
C PHE A 11 -6.68 5.28 20.93
N GLU A 12 -7.14 6.51 21.07
CA GLU A 12 -6.45 7.71 20.59
C GLU A 12 -5.27 7.98 21.53
N ASP A 13 -4.03 7.91 21.01
CA ASP A 13 -2.85 8.67 21.46
C ASP A 13 -1.61 8.16 20.69
N ASP A 14 -1.48 8.56 19.42
CA ASP A 14 -0.28 8.29 18.61
C ASP A 14 0.58 9.56 18.52
N LYS A 15 1.20 9.97 19.63
CA LYS A 15 2.41 10.82 19.58
C LYS A 15 3.63 9.91 19.44
N ILE A 16 4.06 9.74 18.20
CA ILE A 16 5.27 8.97 17.84
C ILE A 16 6.50 9.61 18.51
N SER A 17 7.16 8.86 19.39
CA SER A 17 8.47 9.25 19.92
C SER A 17 9.55 9.13 18.84
N PRO A 18 10.38 10.16 18.58
CA PRO A 18 11.50 10.05 17.66
C PRO A 18 12.70 9.48 18.41
N THR A 19 12.65 8.20 18.82
CA THR A 19 13.84 7.51 19.31
C THR A 19 13.89 6.05 18.89
N CYS A 20 15.05 5.68 18.33
CA CYS A 20 15.61 4.33 18.28
C CYS A 20 15.14 3.39 17.14
N PHE A 21 15.64 3.64 15.93
CA PHE A 21 15.97 2.57 14.98
C PHE A 21 17.48 2.53 14.74
N CYS A 22 18.22 2.10 15.75
CA CYS A 22 19.56 1.54 15.55
C CYS A 22 19.43 0.02 15.68
N CYS A 23 19.40 -0.69 14.56
CA CYS A 23 19.64 -2.13 14.57
C CYS A 23 21.14 -2.36 14.83
N ILE A 24 21.55 -2.33 16.10
CA ILE A 24 22.77 -2.97 16.55
C ILE A 24 22.39 -4.39 16.97
N SER A 25 22.93 -5.39 16.29
CA SER A 25 23.12 -6.73 16.84
C SER A 25 24.29 -7.40 16.11
N VAL A 26 25.45 -7.27 16.75
CA VAL A 26 26.57 -8.20 16.89
C VAL A 26 26.98 -9.02 15.66
N GLY A 27 28.12 -8.63 15.09
CA GLY A 27 28.83 -9.39 14.07
C GLY A 27 29.43 -10.69 14.61
N THR A 28 29.31 -11.73 13.80
CA THR A 28 30.01 -13.01 13.90
C THR A 28 31.52 -12.78 13.74
N ILE A 29 32.32 -13.37 14.63
CA ILE A 29 33.79 -13.36 14.56
C ILE A 29 34.23 -14.41 13.54
N VAL A 30 34.98 -14.00 12.51
CA VAL A 30 35.79 -14.85 11.61
C VAL A 30 37.07 -14.04 11.26
N PRO A 31 38.27 -14.66 11.16
CA PRO A 31 39.54 -14.04 11.55
C PRO A 31 40.15 -13.06 10.54
N ILE A 32 41.01 -12.21 11.11
CA ILE A 32 41.77 -11.11 10.49
C ILE A 32 42.89 -11.66 9.58
N GLY A 33 42.86 -11.26 8.31
CA GLY A 33 44.02 -11.23 7.39
C GLY A 33 44.56 -9.79 7.25
N PRO A 34 45.82 -9.60 6.80
CA PRO A 34 46.67 -8.51 7.29
C PRO A 34 46.33 -7.13 6.73
N GLU A 35 46.31 -6.14 7.64
CA GLU A 35 46.27 -4.72 7.35
C GLU A 35 47.51 -4.28 6.56
N ILE A 36 47.30 -3.73 5.36
CA ILE A 36 48.33 -2.97 4.63
C ILE A 36 47.82 -1.55 4.35
N ASN A 37 48.22 -0.65 5.24
CA ASN A 37 48.75 0.69 4.98
C ASN A 37 47.82 1.77 4.38
N SER A 38 46.89 2.28 5.20
CA SER A 38 46.11 3.50 4.95
C SER A 38 46.87 4.82 5.26
N LYS A 39 48.11 4.78 5.75
CA LYS A 39 48.89 5.97 6.11
C LYS A 39 49.59 6.68 4.95
N LYS A 40 49.65 6.10 3.74
CA LYS A 40 50.36 6.69 2.58
C LYS A 40 49.52 7.54 1.60
N ARG A 41 48.21 7.72 1.84
CA ARG A 41 47.34 8.49 0.92
C ARG A 41 46.99 9.91 1.38
N GLN A 42 47.42 10.34 2.57
CA GLN A 42 47.10 11.69 3.08
C GLN A 42 47.97 12.82 2.50
N GLU A 43 49.11 12.54 1.86
CA GLU A 43 50.03 13.60 1.40
C GLU A 43 49.74 14.20 0.00
N LYS A 44 48.59 13.90 -0.62
CA LYS A 44 48.26 14.46 -1.96
C LYS A 44 46.82 14.97 -2.12
N MET A 45 46.26 15.65 -1.12
CA MET A 45 44.96 16.31 -1.27
C MET A 45 44.97 17.74 -0.71
N GLY A 46 44.71 18.71 -1.59
CA GLY A 46 44.68 20.13 -1.24
C GLY A 46 43.52 20.50 -0.30
N PRO A 47 43.62 21.65 0.39
CA PRO A 47 42.82 22.01 1.58
C PRO A 47 41.31 22.12 1.36
N GLY A 48 40.83 22.14 0.10
CA GLY A 48 39.38 22.18 -0.21
C GLY A 48 38.68 20.82 -0.27
N LYS A 49 39.40 19.71 -0.46
CA LYS A 49 38.78 18.37 -0.63
C LYS A 49 38.50 17.68 0.70
N GLU A 50 39.30 17.94 1.73
CA GLU A 50 39.06 17.41 3.08
C GLU A 50 37.78 17.97 3.70
N ASP A 51 37.49 19.25 3.50
CA ASP A 51 36.31 19.91 4.08
C ASP A 51 35.00 19.44 3.40
N LEU A 52 35.04 19.19 2.09
CA LEU A 52 33.92 18.58 1.35
C LEU A 52 33.71 17.12 1.75
N MET A 53 34.77 16.34 1.98
CA MET A 53 34.68 14.97 2.50
C MET A 53 34.19 14.95 3.95
N LYS A 54 34.63 15.86 4.81
CA LYS A 54 34.14 16.02 6.20
C LYS A 54 32.67 16.42 6.22
N LYS A 55 32.22 17.36 5.37
CA LYS A 55 30.79 17.73 5.22
C LYS A 55 29.94 16.58 4.68
N ARG A 56 30.40 15.85 3.65
CA ARG A 56 29.73 14.64 3.13
C ARG A 56 29.65 13.52 4.18
N ASN A 57 30.72 13.32 4.95
CA ASN A 57 30.76 12.32 6.02
C ASN A 57 29.87 12.72 7.22
N LYS A 58 29.75 14.02 7.53
CA LYS A 58 28.81 14.53 8.56
C LYS A 58 27.35 14.34 8.12
N LYS A 59 27.00 14.70 6.88
CA LYS A 59 25.65 14.44 6.32
C LYS A 59 25.27 12.95 6.31
N LYS A 60 26.22 12.05 6.08
CA LYS A 60 25.99 10.59 6.17
C LYS A 60 25.78 10.09 7.61
N LYS A 61 26.31 10.78 8.62
CA LYS A 61 26.19 10.38 10.04
C LYS A 61 24.81 10.74 10.63
N ASP A 62 24.15 11.74 10.05
CA ASP A 62 22.80 12.21 10.44
C ASP A 62 21.70 11.71 9.48
N TYR A 63 21.99 10.71 8.65
CA TYR A 63 21.01 10.15 7.73
C TYR A 63 20.00 9.27 8.49
N GLN A 64 18.81 9.83 8.74
CA GLN A 64 17.65 9.09 9.18
C GLN A 64 16.51 9.31 8.18
N PRO A 65 16.04 8.27 7.49
CA PRO A 65 14.92 8.41 6.58
C PRO A 65 13.67 8.91 7.31
N ASN A 66 12.96 9.84 6.68
CA ASN A 66 11.67 10.38 7.15
C ASN A 66 10.57 10.32 6.08
N TYR A 67 10.93 9.90 4.86
CA TYR A 67 10.02 9.67 3.73
C TYR A 67 10.34 8.34 3.04
N PHE A 68 9.37 7.79 2.32
CA PHE A 68 9.55 6.58 1.54
C PHE A 68 8.57 6.47 0.37
N LEU A 69 8.97 5.70 -0.64
CA LEU A 69 8.07 5.23 -1.69
C LEU A 69 7.37 3.95 -1.23
N SER A 70 6.05 3.94 -1.39
CA SER A 70 5.16 2.90 -0.89
C SER A 70 4.36 2.28 -2.03
N ILE A 71 4.32 0.95 -2.09
CA ILE A 71 3.32 0.20 -2.85
C ILE A 71 2.22 -0.21 -1.85
N PRO A 72 1.04 0.44 -1.86
CA PRO A 72 -0.06 0.10 -0.97
C PRO A 72 -0.61 -1.29 -1.27
N ILE A 73 -1.04 -2.01 -0.23
CA ILE A 73 -1.79 -3.26 -0.40
C ILE A 73 -3.28 -2.95 -0.53
N THR A 74 -3.83 -3.18 -1.72
CA THR A 74 -5.24 -2.93 -2.04
C THR A 74 -6.07 -4.20 -2.10
N ASN A 75 -5.45 -5.35 -2.35
CA ASN A 75 -6.13 -6.64 -2.39
C ASN A 75 -6.64 -7.02 -0.99
N LYS A 76 -7.98 -7.11 -0.86
CA LYS A 76 -8.64 -7.39 0.41
C LYS A 76 -8.37 -8.80 0.93
N GLU A 77 -8.08 -9.76 0.06
CA GLU A 77 -7.69 -11.12 0.46
C GLU A 77 -6.41 -11.09 1.30
N ILE A 78 -5.37 -10.37 0.83
CA ILE A 78 -4.10 -10.20 1.54
C ILE A 78 -4.35 -9.56 2.91
N THR A 79 -5.09 -8.44 2.94
CA THR A 79 -5.35 -7.72 4.20
C THR A 79 -6.11 -8.59 5.21
N ARG A 80 -7.08 -9.40 4.77
CA ARG A 80 -7.83 -10.34 5.62
C ARG A 80 -6.94 -11.49 6.10
N GLY A 81 -6.12 -12.06 5.21
CA GLY A 81 -5.17 -13.12 5.57
C GLY A 81 -4.18 -12.67 6.64
N ILE A 82 -3.63 -11.46 6.50
CA ILE A 82 -2.74 -10.87 7.50
C ILE A 82 -3.47 -10.58 8.81
N GLN A 83 -4.72 -10.10 8.76
CA GLN A 83 -5.51 -9.88 9.97
C GLN A 83 -5.77 -11.19 10.72
N THR A 84 -6.07 -12.28 10.01
CA THR A 84 -6.19 -13.63 10.59
C THR A 84 -4.88 -14.08 11.24
N LEU A 85 -3.74 -13.87 10.59
CA LEU A 85 -2.42 -14.11 11.16
C LEU A 85 -2.20 -13.30 12.44
N GLN A 86 -2.43 -11.98 12.41
CA GLN A 86 -2.27 -11.11 13.58
C GLN A 86 -3.17 -11.56 14.75
N ASN A 87 -4.44 -11.87 14.47
CA ASN A 87 -5.39 -12.36 15.48
C ASN A 87 -4.92 -13.68 16.10
N THR A 88 -4.40 -14.61 15.29
CA THR A 88 -3.86 -15.90 15.76
C THR A 88 -2.66 -15.70 16.70
N ILE A 89 -1.78 -14.75 16.40
CA ILE A 89 -0.65 -14.41 17.26
C ILE A 89 -1.14 -13.75 18.57
N ILE A 90 -2.08 -12.81 18.49
CA ILE A 90 -2.63 -12.10 19.66
C ILE A 90 -3.36 -13.06 20.60
N GLN A 91 -4.06 -14.07 20.07
CA GLN A 91 -4.73 -15.09 20.88
C GLN A 91 -3.72 -15.90 21.72
N GLN A 92 -2.52 -16.13 21.20
CA GLN A 92 -1.45 -16.83 21.91
C GLN A 92 -0.71 -15.91 22.90
N ASP A 93 -0.44 -14.65 22.53
CA ASP A 93 0.11 -13.63 23.43
C ASP A 93 -0.55 -12.27 23.22
N LYS A 94 -1.50 -11.93 24.09
CA LYS A 94 -2.31 -10.70 24.04
C LYS A 94 -1.46 -9.43 24.09
N ARG A 95 -0.26 -9.49 24.67
CA ARG A 95 0.62 -8.32 24.81
C ARG A 95 1.13 -7.83 23.45
N LEU A 96 1.16 -8.71 22.44
CA LEU A 96 1.64 -8.40 21.09
C LEU A 96 0.67 -7.55 20.25
N SER A 97 -0.56 -7.32 20.72
CA SER A 97 -1.53 -6.44 20.05
C SER A 97 -0.97 -5.04 19.76
N ARG A 98 -0.19 -4.48 20.70
CA ARG A 98 0.41 -3.13 20.60
C ARG A 98 1.52 -3.00 19.54
N VAL A 99 2.05 -4.12 19.06
CA VAL A 99 3.16 -4.11 18.08
C VAL A 99 2.69 -4.48 16.67
N MET A 100 1.40 -4.74 16.49
CA MET A 100 0.81 -5.02 15.18
C MET A 100 0.77 -3.76 14.31
N SER A 101 1.02 -3.94 13.02
CA SER A 101 0.72 -2.93 12.00
C SER A 101 -0.79 -2.83 11.81
N ASN A 102 -1.31 -1.60 11.70
CA ASN A 102 -2.72 -1.39 11.36
C ASN A 102 -2.95 -1.88 9.93
N CYS A 103 -4.09 -2.53 9.66
CA CYS A 103 -4.41 -3.04 8.33
C CYS A 103 -4.45 -1.94 7.25
N GLY A 104 -4.86 -0.72 7.62
CA GLY A 104 -4.83 0.45 6.75
C GLY A 104 -3.42 0.91 6.36
N SER A 105 -2.37 0.41 7.04
CA SER A 105 -0.97 0.80 6.83
C SER A 105 -0.14 -0.26 6.09
N PHE A 106 -0.75 -1.34 5.62
CA PHE A 106 -0.03 -2.39 4.89
C PHE A 106 0.51 -1.89 3.54
N HIS A 107 1.81 -2.07 3.35
CA HIS A 107 2.53 -1.63 2.16
C HIS A 107 3.84 -2.42 1.98
N VAL A 108 4.38 -2.38 0.77
CA VAL A 108 5.78 -2.69 0.48
C VAL A 108 6.54 -1.38 0.34
N THR A 109 7.59 -1.21 1.14
CA THR A 109 8.50 -0.07 0.99
C THR A 109 9.39 -0.31 -0.24
N LEU A 110 9.35 0.57 -1.24
CA LEU A 110 10.16 0.48 -2.45
C LEU A 110 11.50 1.20 -2.29
N LEU A 111 11.49 2.37 -1.64
CA LEU A 111 12.67 3.22 -1.44
C LEU A 111 12.49 4.06 -0.18
N VAL A 112 13.53 4.23 0.64
CA VAL A 112 13.53 5.18 1.76
C VAL A 112 14.39 6.40 1.42
N MET A 113 14.06 7.55 1.97
CA MET A 113 14.77 8.81 1.71
C MET A 113 14.66 9.79 2.87
N HIS A 114 15.51 10.83 2.83
CA HIS A 114 15.47 11.94 3.76
C HIS A 114 15.17 13.23 2.99
N LEU A 115 14.03 13.88 3.32
CA LEU A 115 13.61 15.18 2.78
C LEU A 115 13.51 16.18 3.95
N LEU A 116 14.33 17.23 3.92
CA LEU A 116 14.56 18.14 5.06
C LEU A 116 13.58 19.31 5.14
N ASN A 117 13.02 19.73 4.01
CA ASN A 117 12.19 20.92 3.89
C ASN A 117 11.19 20.78 2.73
N GLU A 118 10.31 21.77 2.58
CA GLU A 118 9.28 21.78 1.54
C GLU A 118 9.85 21.74 0.11
N GLU A 119 10.99 22.37 -0.12
CA GLU A 119 11.68 22.32 -1.41
C GLU A 119 12.11 20.89 -1.77
N GLU A 120 12.75 20.17 -0.84
CA GLU A 120 13.12 18.77 -1.05
C GLU A 120 11.89 17.86 -1.18
N VAL A 121 10.78 18.17 -0.51
CA VAL A 121 9.50 17.47 -0.73
C VAL A 121 9.01 17.67 -2.16
N ASN A 122 9.01 18.89 -2.68
CA ASN A 122 8.61 19.17 -4.08
C ASN A 122 9.55 18.47 -5.08
N ILE A 123 10.87 18.49 -4.84
CA ILE A 123 11.83 17.73 -5.67
C ILE A 123 11.53 16.22 -5.62
N GLY A 124 11.13 15.70 -4.47
CA GLY A 124 10.72 14.30 -4.32
C GLY A 124 9.43 13.97 -5.08
N ILE A 125 8.48 14.91 -5.15
CA ILE A 125 7.27 14.79 -5.97
C ILE A 125 7.64 14.77 -7.47
N ASP A 126 8.53 15.67 -7.90
CA ASP A 126 9.01 15.70 -9.29
C ASP A 126 9.75 14.42 -9.66
N ALA A 127 10.59 13.89 -8.75
CA ALA A 127 11.23 12.59 -8.93
C ALA A 127 10.22 11.46 -9.04
N LEU A 128 9.16 11.48 -8.22
CA LEU A 128 8.09 10.48 -8.29
C LEU A 128 7.40 10.49 -9.66
N LEU A 129 7.12 11.68 -10.20
CA LEU A 129 6.51 11.81 -11.53
C LEU A 129 7.42 11.28 -12.64
N GLU A 130 8.73 11.49 -12.53
CA GLU A 130 9.72 11.00 -13.49
C GLU A 130 9.87 9.48 -13.45
N ILE A 131 9.90 8.86 -12.26
CA ILE A 131 10.01 7.40 -12.17
C ILE A 131 8.79 6.69 -12.76
N LYS A 132 7.63 7.36 -12.86
CA LYS A 132 6.44 6.78 -13.50
C LYS A 132 6.75 6.30 -14.91
N THR A 133 7.40 7.14 -15.72
CA THR A 133 7.75 6.81 -17.10
C THR A 133 8.73 5.65 -17.15
N LEU A 134 9.74 5.64 -16.27
CA LEU A 134 10.70 4.54 -16.16
C LEU A 134 10.02 3.21 -15.77
N ILE A 135 9.08 3.24 -14.84
CA ILE A 135 8.31 2.05 -14.45
C ILE A 135 7.51 1.53 -15.66
N GLU A 136 6.82 2.41 -16.39
CA GLU A 136 6.07 2.02 -17.58
C GLU A 136 6.97 1.42 -18.68
N GLU A 137 8.19 1.94 -18.84
CA GLU A 137 9.22 1.41 -19.75
C GLU A 137 9.73 0.03 -19.33
N ILE A 138 10.05 -0.17 -18.05
CA ILE A 138 10.49 -1.47 -17.49
C ILE A 138 9.38 -2.52 -17.68
N LEU A 139 8.13 -2.14 -17.44
CA LEU A 139 7.00 -3.05 -17.54
C LEU A 139 6.62 -3.37 -18.99
N GLN A 140 6.90 -2.48 -19.95
CA GLN A 140 6.56 -2.64 -21.36
C GLN A 140 5.07 -2.98 -21.58
N GLY A 141 4.21 -2.36 -20.79
CA GLY A 141 2.76 -2.60 -20.81
C GLY A 141 2.30 -3.91 -20.15
N ARG A 142 3.20 -4.70 -19.56
CA ARG A 142 2.85 -5.87 -18.74
C ARG A 142 2.45 -5.44 -17.33
N ASN A 143 1.60 -6.23 -16.68
CA ASN A 143 1.30 -6.04 -15.26
C ASN A 143 2.40 -6.70 -14.41
N LEU A 144 2.78 -6.06 -13.31
CA LEU A 144 3.64 -6.66 -12.29
C LEU A 144 2.77 -7.10 -11.11
N ASN A 145 2.60 -8.41 -10.95
CA ASN A 145 1.90 -9.00 -9.81
C ASN A 145 2.90 -9.48 -8.76
N LEU A 146 2.59 -9.21 -7.50
CA LEU A 146 3.43 -9.48 -6.34
C LEU A 146 2.75 -10.55 -5.47
N PRO A 147 3.05 -11.84 -5.68
CA PRO A 147 2.51 -12.92 -4.86
C PRO A 147 3.12 -12.93 -3.46
N PHE A 148 2.27 -12.90 -2.44
CA PHE A 148 2.69 -12.95 -1.03
C PHE A 148 2.42 -14.33 -0.45
N GLN A 149 3.49 -15.01 -0.03
CA GLN A 149 3.43 -16.35 0.50
C GLN A 149 4.42 -16.55 1.63
N GLY A 150 3.92 -17.10 2.73
CA GLY A 150 4.73 -17.45 3.89
C GLY A 150 5.19 -16.25 4.70
N VAL A 151 5.75 -16.55 5.88
CA VAL A 151 6.16 -15.55 6.86
C VAL A 151 7.65 -15.62 7.16
N GLY A 152 8.22 -14.49 7.52
CA GLY A 152 9.62 -14.34 7.90
C GLY A 152 9.80 -13.25 8.95
N ASN A 153 11.04 -13.09 9.39
CA ASN A 153 11.37 -12.04 10.34
C ASN A 153 12.76 -11.43 10.08
N PHE A 154 12.96 -10.20 10.59
CA PHE A 154 14.28 -9.60 10.69
C PHE A 154 14.72 -9.56 12.16
N GLY A 155 15.72 -10.38 12.50
CA GLY A 155 16.33 -10.43 13.84
C GLY A 155 15.34 -10.72 14.96
N ASN A 156 14.25 -11.43 14.65
CA ASN A 156 13.10 -11.64 15.53
C ASN A 156 12.52 -10.33 16.12
N GLN A 157 12.68 -9.18 15.44
CA GLN A 157 12.13 -7.88 15.86
C GLN A 157 10.98 -7.40 14.97
N VAL A 158 11.00 -7.80 13.71
CA VAL A 158 10.02 -7.42 12.69
C VAL A 158 9.47 -8.69 12.08
N GLY A 159 8.15 -8.88 12.12
CA GLY A 159 7.47 -9.97 11.41
C GLY A 159 6.87 -9.46 10.11
N PHE A 160 7.10 -10.20 9.02
CA PHE A 160 6.61 -9.84 7.69
C PHE A 160 6.13 -11.05 6.89
N VAL A 161 5.21 -10.82 5.97
CA VAL A 161 4.86 -11.75 4.90
C VAL A 161 5.89 -11.60 3.78
N LYS A 162 6.39 -12.73 3.26
CA LYS A 162 7.41 -12.75 2.21
C LYS A 162 6.75 -12.50 0.85
N LEU A 163 7.48 -11.80 -0.02
CA LEU A 163 7.23 -11.87 -1.46
C LEU A 163 7.73 -13.25 -1.92
N ALA A 164 6.89 -14.01 -2.62
CA ALA A 164 7.28 -15.31 -3.16
C ALA A 164 8.38 -15.14 -4.22
N GLU A 165 9.17 -16.19 -4.46
CA GLU A 165 10.17 -16.19 -5.52
C GLU A 165 9.50 -16.23 -6.90
N GLY A 166 10.14 -15.66 -7.92
CA GLY A 166 9.66 -15.66 -9.30
C GLY A 166 10.15 -14.47 -10.12
N ASP A 167 9.72 -14.42 -11.38
CA ASP A 167 10.18 -13.43 -12.38
C ASP A 167 9.79 -11.99 -12.03
N HIS A 168 8.81 -11.79 -11.14
CA HIS A 168 8.44 -10.47 -10.61
C HIS A 168 9.51 -9.87 -9.70
N VAL A 169 10.37 -10.67 -9.06
CA VAL A 169 11.38 -10.17 -8.11
C VAL A 169 12.45 -9.33 -8.82
N PRO A 170 13.13 -9.82 -9.88
CA PRO A 170 14.11 -8.98 -10.60
C PRO A 170 13.51 -7.69 -11.14
N VAL A 171 12.27 -7.72 -11.64
CA VAL A 171 11.58 -6.53 -12.15
C VAL A 171 11.32 -5.51 -11.04
N LEU A 172 10.89 -5.96 -9.85
CA LEU A 172 10.69 -5.06 -8.71
C LEU A 172 12.02 -4.47 -8.21
N LEU A 173 13.12 -5.24 -8.25
CA LEU A 173 14.46 -4.74 -7.93
C LEU A 173 14.94 -3.69 -8.92
N GLU A 174 14.70 -3.90 -10.22
CA GLU A 174 15.02 -2.94 -11.28
C GLU A 174 14.26 -1.62 -11.07
N ILE A 175 12.96 -1.69 -10.77
CA ILE A 175 12.16 -0.51 -10.41
C ILE A 175 12.73 0.21 -9.18
N ALA A 176 13.12 -0.53 -8.14
CA ALA A 176 13.66 0.06 -6.91
C ALA A 176 15.00 0.77 -7.15
N GLU A 177 15.89 0.18 -7.95
CA GLU A 177 17.18 0.81 -8.29
C GLU A 177 17.00 2.00 -9.25
N ALA A 178 16.07 1.92 -10.21
CA ALA A 178 15.70 3.07 -11.04
C ALA A 178 15.19 4.23 -10.18
N ALA A 179 14.26 3.97 -9.26
CA ALA A 179 13.76 4.98 -8.34
C ALA A 179 14.87 5.58 -7.47
N LYS A 180 15.72 4.74 -6.89
CA LYS A 180 16.87 5.19 -6.09
C LYS A 180 17.78 6.11 -6.90
N ARG A 181 18.11 5.72 -8.14
CA ARG A 181 18.95 6.50 -9.04
C ARG A 181 18.33 7.86 -9.36
N THR A 182 17.06 7.90 -9.78
CA THR A 182 16.36 9.15 -10.11
C THR A 182 16.33 10.12 -8.93
N PHE A 183 16.01 9.63 -7.73
CA PHE A 183 16.00 10.48 -6.53
C PHE A 183 17.41 10.99 -6.18
N GLN A 184 18.45 10.14 -6.29
CA GLN A 184 19.83 10.55 -6.04
C GLN A 184 20.35 11.55 -7.08
N GLU A 185 19.98 11.41 -8.35
CA GLU A 185 20.35 12.34 -9.43
C GLU A 185 19.73 13.73 -9.21
N LYS A 186 18.57 13.82 -8.56
CA LYS A 186 17.98 15.09 -8.09
C LYS A 186 18.55 15.61 -6.76
N GLY A 187 19.62 14.98 -6.25
CA GLY A 187 20.30 15.42 -5.03
C GLY A 187 19.67 14.95 -3.72
N ILE A 188 18.63 14.10 -3.77
CA ILE A 188 17.99 13.55 -2.56
C ILE A 188 18.85 12.42 -1.98
N MET A 189 19.01 12.41 -0.65
CA MET A 189 19.61 11.27 0.05
C MET A 189 18.60 10.12 0.09
N ALA A 190 18.68 9.21 -0.88
CA ALA A 190 17.79 8.06 -1.01
C ALA A 190 18.54 6.72 -0.99
N GLY A 191 17.87 5.69 -0.46
CA GLY A 191 18.35 4.32 -0.38
C GLY A 191 19.18 4.02 0.87
N GLU A 192 19.39 2.72 1.11
CA GLU A 192 20.22 2.20 2.19
C GLU A 192 21.44 1.46 1.63
N ASN A 193 22.46 1.24 2.45
CA ASN A 193 23.60 0.40 2.08
C ASN A 193 23.27 -1.10 2.03
N ARG A 194 22.12 -1.50 2.58
CA ARG A 194 21.67 -2.89 2.62
C ARG A 194 20.96 -3.24 1.31
N SER A 195 21.08 -4.51 0.90
CA SER A 195 20.32 -5.04 -0.23
C SER A 195 18.83 -4.83 0.00
N PHE A 196 18.12 -4.31 -1.00
CA PHE A 196 16.67 -4.22 -0.97
C PHE A 196 16.06 -5.63 -0.85
N LYS A 197 15.18 -5.80 0.14
CA LYS A 197 14.44 -7.04 0.38
C LYS A 197 12.95 -6.68 0.50
N PRO A 198 12.15 -6.83 -0.57
CA PRO A 198 10.73 -6.50 -0.51
C PRO A 198 10.02 -7.42 0.48
N HIS A 199 9.23 -6.82 1.37
CA HIS A 199 8.52 -7.54 2.43
C HIS A 199 7.29 -6.75 2.86
N LEU A 200 6.28 -7.46 3.35
CA LEU A 200 5.03 -6.87 3.83
C LEU A 200 4.94 -7.01 5.34
N THR A 201 5.28 -5.93 6.06
CA THR A 201 5.35 -5.94 7.53
C THR A 201 3.96 -6.05 8.17
N PHE A 202 3.77 -7.04 9.05
CA PHE A 202 2.56 -7.14 9.87
C PHE A 202 2.80 -6.81 11.35
N MET A 203 4.03 -6.85 11.86
CA MET A 203 4.34 -6.45 13.24
C MET A 203 5.79 -5.96 13.42
N LYS A 204 6.00 -5.04 14.38
CA LYS A 204 7.32 -4.49 14.72
C LYS A 204 7.43 -4.23 16.24
N LEU A 205 8.34 -4.92 16.93
CA LEU A 205 8.55 -4.74 18.38
C LEU A 205 8.97 -3.31 18.77
N SER A 206 9.61 -2.58 17.86
CA SER A 206 9.98 -1.18 18.08
C SER A 206 8.79 -0.24 18.27
N LYS A 207 7.57 -0.64 17.85
CA LYS A 207 6.34 0.13 18.11
C LYS A 207 5.97 0.17 19.60
N SER A 208 6.51 -0.74 20.41
CA SER A 208 6.31 -0.73 21.87
C SER A 208 7.63 -0.99 22.61
N PRO A 209 8.45 0.05 22.83
CA PRO A 209 9.68 -0.05 23.63
C PRO A 209 9.41 -0.50 25.07
N GLU A 210 8.24 -0.17 25.62
CA GLU A 210 7.78 -0.63 26.93
C GLU A 210 7.65 -2.17 26.98
N LEU A 211 7.07 -2.78 25.94
CA LEU A 211 6.89 -4.23 25.87
C LEU A 211 8.24 -4.97 25.89
N ARG A 212 9.26 -4.40 25.22
CA ARG A 212 10.64 -4.92 25.25
C ARG A 212 11.25 -4.83 26.65
N ARG A 213 11.02 -3.73 27.38
CA ARG A 213 11.47 -3.57 28.77
C ARG A 213 10.79 -4.58 29.71
N LYS A 214 9.54 -4.95 29.41
CA LYS A 214 8.75 -5.95 30.15
C LYS A 214 9.04 -7.41 29.75
N GLY A 215 10.12 -7.67 29.02
CA GLY A 215 10.65 -9.03 28.78
C GLY A 215 10.38 -9.62 27.40
N VAL A 216 9.49 -9.02 26.58
CA VAL A 216 9.24 -9.50 25.21
C VAL A 216 10.32 -8.94 24.28
N LYS A 217 11.49 -9.57 24.29
CA LYS A 217 12.67 -9.10 23.55
C LYS A 217 12.73 -9.59 22.11
N LYS A 218 12.01 -10.65 21.77
CA LYS A 218 12.00 -11.29 20.44
C LYS A 218 10.60 -11.80 20.12
N ILE A 219 10.27 -11.84 18.83
CA ILE A 219 9.08 -12.51 18.32
C ILE A 219 9.42 -14.00 18.20
N ASP A 220 8.66 -14.83 18.89
CA ASP A 220 8.80 -16.28 18.83
C ASP A 220 8.26 -16.81 17.49
N PRO A 221 9.06 -17.53 16.68
CA PRO A 221 8.59 -18.11 15.43
C PRO A 221 7.41 -19.08 15.55
N GLU A 222 7.26 -19.76 16.68
CA GLU A 222 6.15 -20.72 16.91
C GLU A 222 4.78 -20.02 16.80
N LEU A 223 4.70 -18.73 17.14
CA LEU A 223 3.46 -17.95 17.11
C LEU A 223 2.82 -17.87 15.72
N TYR A 224 3.62 -18.02 14.65
CA TYR A 224 3.18 -17.91 13.27
C TYR A 224 3.50 -19.14 12.41
N GLU A 225 3.89 -20.25 13.02
CA GLU A 225 4.28 -21.49 12.31
C GLU A 225 3.17 -21.99 11.37
N LYS A 226 1.90 -21.90 11.78
CA LYS A 226 0.73 -22.26 10.96
C LYS A 226 0.62 -21.48 9.64
N PHE A 227 1.35 -20.38 9.51
CA PHE A 227 1.37 -19.52 8.33
C PHE A 227 2.69 -19.57 7.56
N ALA A 228 3.60 -20.49 7.91
CA ALA A 228 4.94 -20.61 7.31
C ALA A 228 4.93 -20.60 5.77
N ASP A 229 3.96 -21.30 5.16
CA ASP A 229 3.78 -21.43 3.71
C ASP A 229 2.41 -20.91 3.21
N HIS A 230 1.66 -20.20 4.05
CA HIS A 230 0.32 -19.71 3.71
C HIS A 230 0.37 -18.74 2.53
N LYS A 231 -0.52 -18.93 1.55
CA LYS A 231 -0.68 -18.03 0.41
C LYS A 231 -1.66 -16.91 0.78
N PHE A 232 -1.15 -15.69 0.91
CA PHE A 232 -1.96 -14.53 1.31
C PHE A 232 -2.68 -13.88 0.13
N GLY A 233 -2.20 -14.10 -1.11
CA GLY A 233 -2.76 -13.55 -2.34
C GLY A 233 -1.72 -12.78 -3.15
N GLU A 234 -2.18 -12.07 -4.18
CA GLU A 234 -1.31 -11.30 -5.09
C GLU A 234 -1.73 -9.83 -5.13
N GLU A 235 -0.75 -8.93 -5.09
CA GLU A 235 -0.97 -7.49 -5.27
C GLU A 235 -0.44 -7.05 -6.64
N SER A 236 -1.30 -6.47 -7.47
CA SER A 236 -0.85 -5.85 -8.71
C SER A 236 -0.26 -4.47 -8.45
N LEU A 237 0.94 -4.18 -8.97
CA LEU A 237 1.52 -2.85 -8.94
C LEU A 237 0.67 -1.88 -9.76
N TYR A 238 -0.16 -1.10 -9.08
CA TYR A 238 -1.04 -0.10 -9.69
C TYR A 238 -0.71 1.33 -9.24
N ARG A 239 -0.20 1.50 -8.02
CA ARG A 239 0.06 2.82 -7.44
C ARG A 239 1.38 2.82 -6.68
N VAL A 240 2.11 3.93 -6.75
CA VAL A 240 3.26 4.22 -5.89
C VAL A 240 3.03 5.56 -5.22
N ASP A 241 3.15 5.59 -3.90
CA ASP A 241 2.90 6.77 -3.08
C ASP A 241 4.21 7.29 -2.48
N LEU A 242 4.44 8.61 -2.49
CA LEU A 242 5.47 9.25 -1.67
C LEU A 242 4.86 9.57 -0.30
N CYS A 243 5.27 8.80 0.71
CA CYS A 243 4.70 8.83 2.05
C CYS A 243 5.65 9.43 3.07
N SER A 244 5.09 10.20 4.02
CA SER A 244 5.80 10.64 5.22
C SER A 244 5.76 9.56 6.30
N MET A 245 6.89 9.33 6.98
CA MET A 245 6.97 8.44 8.14
C MET A 245 6.48 9.11 9.44
N LEU A 246 6.48 10.44 9.49
CA LEU A 246 6.36 11.21 10.73
C LEU A 246 5.08 12.06 10.80
N LYS A 247 4.51 12.46 9.66
CA LYS A 247 3.22 13.19 9.62
C LYS A 247 2.08 12.28 10.08
N GLU A 248 1.00 12.90 10.56
CA GLU A 248 -0.22 12.19 10.97
C GLU A 248 -0.77 11.33 9.84
N LYS A 249 -1.21 10.13 10.20
CA LYS A 249 -1.83 9.20 9.25
C LYS A 249 -3.17 9.73 8.77
N GLN A 250 -3.57 9.27 7.60
CA GLN A 250 -4.91 9.50 7.07
C GLN A 250 -5.96 8.80 7.94
N SER A 251 -7.23 9.22 7.81
CA SER A 251 -8.36 8.65 8.56
C SER A 251 -8.56 7.14 8.34
N ASN A 252 -8.13 6.62 7.20
CA ASN A 252 -8.15 5.18 6.88
C ASN A 252 -6.97 4.39 7.49
N GLY A 253 -6.08 5.04 8.24
CA GLY A 253 -4.90 4.44 8.86
C GLY A 253 -3.67 4.32 7.96
N TYR A 254 -3.75 4.76 6.70
CA TYR A 254 -2.61 4.81 5.78
C TYR A 254 -1.72 6.01 6.07
N TYR A 255 -0.49 5.99 5.56
CA TYR A 255 0.48 7.06 5.75
C TYR A 255 0.01 8.37 5.08
N HIS A 256 0.46 9.52 5.59
CA HIS A 256 0.32 10.78 4.88
C HIS A 256 1.03 10.69 3.52
N CYS A 257 0.34 11.01 2.44
CA CYS A 257 0.89 11.01 1.09
C CYS A 257 1.11 12.45 0.62
N GLU A 258 2.34 12.77 0.22
CA GLU A 258 2.63 14.06 -0.45
C GLU A 258 2.18 14.02 -1.91
N SER A 259 2.37 12.87 -2.57
CA SER A 259 1.95 12.63 -3.95
C SER A 259 1.84 11.13 -4.25
N SER A 260 1.18 10.81 -5.35
CA SER A 260 0.98 9.44 -5.83
C SER A 260 1.03 9.38 -7.35
N ILE A 261 1.60 8.31 -7.88
CA ILE A 261 1.54 7.97 -9.30
C ILE A 261 0.74 6.68 -9.50
N VAL A 262 -0.02 6.62 -10.59
CA VAL A 262 -0.70 5.42 -11.05
C VAL A 262 0.08 4.84 -12.23
N ILE A 263 0.34 3.54 -12.16
CA ILE A 263 1.09 2.74 -13.14
C ILE A 263 0.10 1.95 -14.00
N GLY A 264 0.39 1.88 -15.30
CA GLY A 264 -0.48 1.22 -16.27
C GLY A 264 -1.37 2.21 -17.02
N LYS A 265 -1.98 1.75 -18.12
CA LYS A 265 -2.71 2.63 -19.04
C LYS A 265 -3.77 3.42 -18.29
N LYS A 266 -3.81 4.74 -18.52
CA LYS A 266 -4.86 5.62 -18.02
C LYS A 266 -6.22 4.93 -18.23
N PRO A 267 -7.13 4.97 -17.24
CA PRO A 267 -8.50 4.50 -17.41
C PRO A 267 -9.26 5.23 -18.52
N VAL A 268 -8.67 6.17 -19.25
CA VAL A 268 -9.28 6.85 -20.40
C VAL A 268 -9.75 5.86 -21.46
N ILE A 269 -8.94 4.88 -21.89
CA ILE A 269 -9.38 3.91 -22.91
C ILE A 269 -10.54 3.04 -22.39
N ILE A 270 -10.46 2.58 -21.13
CA ILE A 270 -11.51 1.75 -20.53
C ILE A 270 -12.77 2.59 -20.24
N MET A 271 -12.62 3.84 -19.77
CA MET A 271 -13.70 4.79 -19.56
C MET A 271 -14.37 5.16 -20.87
N ASP A 272 -13.62 5.33 -21.95
CA ASP A 272 -14.18 5.65 -23.26
C ASP A 272 -14.93 4.44 -23.83
N LEU A 273 -14.40 3.22 -23.65
CA LEU A 273 -15.12 1.98 -23.97
C LEU A 273 -16.40 1.81 -23.12
N ILE A 274 -16.34 2.09 -21.82
CA ILE A 274 -17.50 2.04 -20.92
C ILE A 274 -18.51 3.13 -21.29
N LYS A 275 -18.06 4.34 -21.60
CA LYS A 275 -18.94 5.45 -22.04
C LYS A 275 -19.63 5.13 -23.35
N GLU A 276 -18.92 4.54 -24.31
CA GLU A 276 -19.50 4.12 -25.58
C GLU A 276 -20.48 2.96 -25.39
N ALA A 277 -20.17 1.97 -24.55
CA ALA A 277 -21.10 0.89 -24.20
C ALA A 277 -22.39 1.43 -23.54
N LEU A 278 -22.25 2.29 -22.52
CA LEU A 278 -23.38 2.94 -21.84
C LEU A 278 -24.20 3.82 -22.78
N ARG A 279 -23.54 4.51 -23.72
CA ARG A 279 -24.21 5.31 -24.75
C ARG A 279 -25.04 4.42 -25.69
N GLY A 280 -24.49 3.26 -26.10
CA GLY A 280 -25.19 2.27 -26.92
C GLY A 280 -26.45 1.74 -26.24
N GLU A 281 -26.35 1.32 -24.98
CA GLU A 281 -27.51 0.87 -24.19
C GLU A 281 -28.57 1.96 -24.04
N ARG A 282 -28.15 3.20 -23.71
CA ARG A 282 -29.06 4.34 -23.58
C ARG A 282 -29.82 4.62 -24.87
N MET A 283 -29.16 4.54 -26.02
CA MET A 283 -29.80 4.72 -27.33
C MET A 283 -30.79 3.59 -27.63
N GLY A 284 -30.45 2.35 -27.28
CA GLY A 284 -31.36 1.21 -27.40
C GLY A 284 -32.64 1.38 -26.57
N VAL A 285 -32.49 1.81 -25.31
CA VAL A 285 -33.62 2.12 -24.42
C VAL A 285 -34.47 3.27 -24.97
N LEU A 286 -33.82 4.36 -25.40
CA LEU A 286 -34.53 5.54 -25.93
C LEU A 286 -35.35 5.20 -27.17
N SER A 287 -34.82 4.36 -28.06
CA SER A 287 -35.53 3.88 -29.25
C SER A 287 -36.78 3.08 -28.88
N LYS A 288 -36.66 2.14 -27.92
CA LYS A 288 -37.81 1.38 -27.42
C LYS A 288 -38.87 2.27 -26.77
N VAL A 289 -38.46 3.25 -25.96
CA VAL A 289 -39.38 4.23 -25.35
C VAL A 289 -40.11 5.04 -26.42
N LYS A 290 -39.42 5.43 -27.50
CA LYS A 290 -40.04 6.14 -28.63
C LYS A 290 -41.09 5.26 -29.33
N GLN A 291 -40.77 4.00 -29.60
CA GLN A 291 -41.71 3.04 -30.20
C GLN A 291 -42.94 2.82 -29.31
N ILE A 292 -42.76 2.71 -27.99
CA ILE A 292 -43.88 2.59 -27.04
C ILE A 292 -44.75 3.85 -27.08
N LYS A 293 -44.14 5.05 -27.07
CA LYS A 293 -44.88 6.31 -27.18
C LYS A 293 -45.68 6.39 -28.48
N GLU A 294 -45.09 5.98 -29.61
CA GLU A 294 -45.78 5.95 -30.90
C GLU A 294 -46.95 4.96 -30.88
N LEU A 295 -46.76 3.76 -30.32
CA LEU A 295 -47.83 2.78 -30.16
C LEU A 295 -48.97 3.31 -29.26
N LEU A 296 -48.63 3.93 -28.13
CA LEU A 296 -49.60 4.52 -27.22
C LEU A 296 -50.27 5.79 -27.79
N SER A 297 -49.71 6.39 -28.84
CA SER A 297 -50.34 7.51 -29.55
C SER A 297 -51.36 7.08 -30.61
N LYS A 298 -51.40 5.78 -30.94
CA LYS A 298 -52.37 5.25 -31.91
C LYS A 298 -53.79 5.30 -31.32
N PRO A 299 -54.76 5.93 -32.01
CA PRO A 299 -56.13 6.07 -31.51
C PRO A 299 -56.79 4.74 -31.16
N GLU A 300 -56.51 3.68 -31.92
CA GLU A 300 -57.08 2.35 -31.69
C GLU A 300 -56.59 1.74 -30.37
N ILE A 301 -55.29 1.88 -30.09
CA ILE A 301 -54.66 1.40 -28.86
C ILE A 301 -55.17 2.20 -27.65
N GLN A 302 -55.30 3.52 -27.78
CA GLN A 302 -55.86 4.37 -26.72
C GLN A 302 -57.32 4.01 -26.42
N ALA A 303 -58.13 3.78 -27.45
CA ALA A 303 -59.51 3.36 -27.29
C ALA A 303 -59.62 1.99 -26.61
N GLN A 304 -58.74 1.04 -26.96
CA GLN A 304 -58.69 -0.28 -26.34
C GLN A 304 -58.29 -0.21 -24.86
N ILE A 305 -57.21 0.51 -24.53
CA ILE A 305 -56.77 0.75 -23.13
C ILE A 305 -57.91 1.40 -22.33
N THR A 306 -58.59 2.38 -22.92
CA THR A 306 -59.72 3.06 -22.27
C THR A 306 -60.87 2.10 -22.01
N ARG A 307 -61.26 1.27 -22.99
CA ARG A 307 -62.32 0.25 -22.80
C ARG A 307 -61.97 -0.72 -21.66
N GLU A 308 -60.76 -1.27 -21.65
CA GLU A 308 -60.33 -2.22 -20.62
C GLU A 308 -60.30 -1.58 -19.22
N LEU A 309 -59.81 -0.34 -19.09
CA LEU A 309 -59.80 0.39 -17.81
C LEU A 309 -61.20 0.73 -17.28
N PHE A 310 -62.16 1.01 -18.16
CA PHE A 310 -63.53 1.36 -17.77
C PHE A 310 -64.44 0.13 -17.57
N GLU A 311 -64.22 -0.97 -18.29
CA GLU A 311 -64.92 -2.25 -18.07
C GLU A 311 -64.56 -2.88 -16.71
N VAL A 312 -63.29 -2.78 -16.29
CA VAL A 312 -62.84 -3.25 -14.95
C VAL A 312 -63.46 -2.44 -13.80
N ARG A 313 -63.71 -1.13 -14.00
CA ARG A 313 -64.36 -0.27 -13.00
C ARG A 313 -65.85 -0.60 -12.81
N LEU A 314 -66.55 -0.97 -13.88
CA LEU A 314 -67.95 -1.38 -13.81
C LEU A 314 -68.12 -2.78 -13.20
N GLY A 315 -67.16 -3.68 -13.37
CA GLY A 315 -67.15 -4.99 -12.71
C GLY A 315 -66.84 -4.95 -11.19
N SER A 316 -66.09 -3.95 -10.73
CA SER A 316 -65.71 -3.82 -9.32
C SER A 316 -66.76 -3.12 -8.46
N HIS A 317 -67.53 -2.17 -9.03
CA HIS A 317 -68.65 -1.54 -8.31
C HIS A 317 -69.84 -2.49 -8.11
N ASN A 318 -70.04 -3.47 -9.00
CA ASN A 318 -71.14 -4.44 -8.88
C ASN A 318 -70.91 -5.53 -7.82
N ASN A 319 -69.70 -5.66 -7.27
CA ASN A 319 -69.38 -6.68 -6.26
C ASN A 319 -69.36 -6.15 -4.81
N GLN A 320 -69.51 -4.83 -4.58
CA GLN A 320 -69.69 -4.27 -3.23
C GLN A 320 -71.16 -4.09 -2.81
N GLU A 321 -72.13 -4.21 -3.72
CA GLU A 321 -73.57 -4.17 -3.39
C GLU A 321 -74.18 -5.55 -3.10
N LYS A 322 -73.39 -6.63 -3.10
CA LYS A 322 -73.86 -8.00 -2.77
C LYS A 322 -73.07 -8.61 -1.61
N SER A 323 -73.12 -7.98 -0.45
CA SER A 323 -72.85 -8.63 0.83
C SER A 323 -73.60 -7.89 1.94
N CYS A 324 -74.92 -8.11 1.96
CA CYS A 324 -75.76 -7.95 3.14
C CYS A 324 -75.94 -9.35 3.74
#